data_AF-A0A7Y2IKB4-F1
#
_entry.id   AF-A0A7Y2IKB4-F1
#
_cell.length_a   1.000
_cell.length_b   1.000
_cell.length_c   1.000
_cell.angle_alpha   90.00
_cell.angle_beta   90.00
_cell.angle_gamma   90.00
#
_symmetry.space_group_name_H-M   'P 1'
#
loop_
_entity.id
_entity.type
_entity.pdbx_description
1 polymer ?
#
loop_
_entity_poly.entity_id
_entity_poly.type
_entity_poly.pdbx_seq_one_letter_code
_entity_poly.pdbx_strand_id
1 'polypeptide(L)'
;MAENGFRGASMAAIAAHAGVATGTAYVHYSSKDELVVAAYVEVKAALGVAGVEAIKEASAVEDVFRSLWNAMYRHLAADPVQARFLVQVQASPYAARAHEAALGQDALADHPALAVLFKELVDLPPVLLYDLGLGPAIRLAAGDGLSLSDDELDEVAAACWRAVSGR
;
A
#
# COMPACT_ATOMS: atom_id res chain seq x y z
N MET A 1 -7.18 14.37 0.67
CA MET A 1 -8.11 13.34 0.11
C MET A 1 -8.53 12.34 1.19
N ALA A 2 -7.59 11.80 1.96
CA ALA A 2 -7.88 10.90 3.08
C ALA A 2 -8.92 11.45 4.08
N GLU A 3 -8.92 12.76 4.36
CA GLU A 3 -9.84 13.36 5.35
C GLU A 3 -11.27 13.57 4.84
N ASN A 4 -11.45 13.92 3.56
CA ASN A 4 -12.74 14.35 2.99
C ASN A 4 -13.35 13.31 2.04
N GLY A 5 -12.64 12.21 1.77
CA GLY A 5 -12.96 11.23 0.74
C GLY A 5 -12.89 11.81 -0.69
N PHE A 6 -12.91 10.93 -1.70
CA PHE A 6 -12.78 11.35 -3.10
C PHE A 6 -13.97 12.14 -3.64
N ARG A 7 -15.17 11.94 -3.08
CA ARG A 7 -16.37 12.68 -3.50
C ARG A 7 -16.38 14.13 -3.01
N GLY A 8 -15.78 14.41 -1.85
CA GLY A 8 -15.68 15.76 -1.27
C GLY A 8 -14.49 16.58 -1.75
N ALA A 9 -13.47 15.96 -2.33
CA ALA A 9 -12.25 16.65 -2.77
C ALA A 9 -12.36 17.10 -4.24
N SER A 10 -12.64 18.38 -4.50
CA SER A 10 -12.52 18.97 -5.85
C SER A 10 -11.06 19.39 -6.13
N MET A 11 -10.68 19.52 -7.40
CA MET A 11 -9.34 20.03 -7.77
C MET A 11 -9.06 21.40 -7.14
N ALA A 12 -10.07 22.28 -7.07
CA ALA A 12 -9.94 23.58 -6.42
C ALA A 12 -9.70 23.45 -4.91
N ALA A 13 -10.40 22.55 -4.23
CA ALA A 13 -10.20 22.30 -2.79
C ALA A 13 -8.82 21.70 -2.51
N ILE A 14 -8.36 20.79 -3.36
CA ILE A 14 -7.01 20.20 -3.27
C ILE A 14 -5.94 21.27 -3.47
N ALA A 15 -6.07 22.10 -4.51
CA ALA A 15 -5.13 23.17 -4.81
C ALA A 15 -5.07 24.20 -3.66
N ALA A 16 -6.23 24.60 -3.14
CA ALA A 16 -6.33 25.49 -1.98
C ALA A 16 -5.64 24.91 -0.74
N HIS A 17 -5.86 23.63 -0.45
CA HIS A 17 -5.20 22.94 0.67
C HIS A 17 -3.68 22.84 0.48
N ALA A 18 -3.21 22.63 -0.76
CA ALA A 18 -1.79 22.59 -1.11
C ALA A 18 -1.15 23.99 -1.24
N GLY A 19 -1.90 25.07 -1.04
CA GLY A 19 -1.39 26.44 -1.14
C GLY A 19 -1.03 26.89 -2.56
N VAL A 20 -1.59 26.24 -3.60
CA VAL A 20 -1.33 26.54 -5.01
C VAL A 20 -2.59 27.02 -5.73
N ALA A 21 -2.42 27.74 -6.84
CA ALA A 21 -3.55 28.10 -7.69
C ALA A 21 -4.14 26.85 -8.37
N THR A 22 -5.47 26.80 -8.53
CA THR A 22 -6.15 25.69 -9.21
C THR A 22 -5.59 25.46 -10.62
N GLY A 23 -5.26 26.54 -11.34
CA GLY A 23 -4.64 26.45 -12.66
C GLY A 23 -3.29 25.73 -12.63
N THR A 24 -2.47 25.93 -11.58
CA THR A 24 -1.20 25.23 -11.38
C THR A 24 -1.41 23.73 -11.17
N ALA A 25 -2.42 23.33 -10.40
CA ALA A 25 -2.74 21.90 -10.23
C ALA A 25 -3.10 21.23 -11.56
N TYR A 26 -3.82 21.93 -12.45
CA TYR A 26 -4.17 21.45 -13.78
C TYR A 26 -3.00 21.38 -14.77
N VAL A 27 -1.89 22.07 -14.50
CA VAL A 27 -0.65 21.90 -15.28
C VAL A 27 -0.06 20.50 -15.03
N HIS A 28 -0.21 19.96 -13.83
CA HIS A 28 0.34 18.65 -13.46
C HIS A 28 -0.63 17.50 -13.66
N TYR A 29 -1.94 17.72 -13.45
CA TYR A 29 -2.96 16.68 -13.52
C TYR A 29 -4.19 17.17 -14.26
N SER A 30 -4.57 16.48 -15.33
CA SER A 30 -5.70 16.84 -16.18
C SER A 30 -7.03 16.65 -15.45
N SER A 31 -7.05 15.82 -14.42
CA SER A 31 -8.24 15.54 -13.60
C SER A 31 -7.87 15.11 -12.18
N LYS A 32 -8.87 15.14 -11.30
CA LYS A 32 -8.78 14.52 -9.96
C LYS A 32 -8.43 13.04 -10.04
N ASP A 33 -8.97 12.34 -11.02
CA ASP A 33 -8.76 10.89 -11.19
C ASP A 33 -7.30 10.59 -11.53
N GLU A 34 -6.68 11.40 -12.39
CA GLU A 34 -5.23 11.32 -12.66
C GLU A 34 -4.39 11.61 -11.42
N LEU A 35 -4.76 12.63 -10.66
CA LEU A 35 -4.07 12.95 -9.41
C LEU A 35 -4.18 11.80 -8.39
N VAL A 36 -5.35 11.17 -8.23
CA VAL A 36 -5.54 10.03 -7.32
C VAL A 36 -4.66 8.86 -7.74
N VAL A 37 -4.61 8.54 -9.04
CA VAL A 37 -3.77 7.45 -9.55
C VAL A 37 -2.29 7.77 -9.35
N ALA A 38 -1.85 8.99 -9.65
CA ALA A 38 -0.45 9.41 -9.45
C ALA A 38 -0.02 9.34 -7.98
N ALA A 39 -0.86 9.85 -7.06
CA ALA A 39 -0.60 9.77 -5.63
C ALA A 39 -0.55 8.31 -5.13
N TYR A 40 -1.38 7.42 -5.69
CA TYR A 40 -1.32 5.99 -5.37
C TYR A 40 -0.01 5.36 -5.84
N VAL A 41 0.44 5.67 -7.05
CA VAL A 41 1.73 5.19 -7.57
C VAL A 41 2.89 5.65 -6.70
N GLU A 42 2.90 6.93 -6.28
CA GLU A 42 3.93 7.47 -5.40
C GLU A 42 4.02 6.73 -4.06
N VAL A 43 2.87 6.54 -3.39
CA VAL A 43 2.82 5.78 -2.13
C VAL A 43 3.29 4.34 -2.33
N LYS A 44 2.86 3.68 -3.41
CA LYS A 44 3.28 2.31 -3.72
C LYS A 44 4.77 2.20 -4.03
N ALA A 45 5.35 3.16 -4.72
CA ALA A 45 6.79 3.20 -5.00
C ALA A 45 7.61 3.35 -3.70
N ALA A 46 7.16 4.22 -2.78
CA ALA A 46 7.80 4.38 -1.47
C ALA A 46 7.75 3.08 -0.65
N LEU A 47 6.62 2.37 -0.67
CA LEU A 47 6.49 1.05 -0.05
C LEU A 47 7.40 0.01 -0.71
N GLY A 48 7.54 0.04 -2.04
CA GLY A 48 8.45 -0.84 -2.77
C GLY A 48 9.90 -0.65 -2.32
N VAL A 49 10.36 0.59 -2.20
CA VAL A 49 11.71 0.90 -1.69
C VAL A 49 11.91 0.40 -0.25
N ALA A 50 10.94 0.65 0.64
CA ALA A 50 11.00 0.15 2.01
C ALA A 50 11.03 -1.39 2.06
N GLY A 51 10.27 -2.05 1.19
CA GLY A 51 10.23 -3.51 1.08
C GLY A 51 11.54 -4.10 0.59
N VAL A 52 12.17 -3.52 -0.44
CA VAL A 52 13.47 -3.97 -0.95
C VAL A 52 14.54 -3.93 0.14
N GLU A 53 14.58 -2.86 0.93
CA GLU A 53 15.52 -2.75 2.05
C GLU A 53 15.29 -3.86 3.08
N ALA A 54 14.03 -4.11 3.44
CA ALA A 54 13.65 -5.03 4.51
C ALA A 54 13.97 -6.50 4.21
N ILE A 55 14.03 -6.89 2.94
CA ILE A 55 14.24 -8.28 2.53
C ILE A 55 15.70 -8.60 2.17
N LYS A 56 16.62 -7.64 2.26
CA LYS A 56 18.05 -7.85 1.90
C LYS A 56 18.71 -9.01 2.62
N GLU A 57 18.35 -9.21 3.88
CA GLU A 57 18.92 -10.26 4.75
C GLU A 57 18.00 -11.47 4.91
N ALA A 58 16.79 -11.43 4.33
CA ALA A 58 15.83 -12.52 4.42
C ALA A 58 16.23 -13.66 3.49
N SER A 59 16.25 -14.89 4.02
CA SER A 59 16.67 -16.08 3.27
C SER A 59 15.56 -17.11 3.08
N ALA A 60 14.65 -17.25 4.05
CA ALA A 60 13.45 -18.06 3.90
C ALA A 60 12.28 -17.24 3.35
N VAL A 61 11.40 -17.87 2.58
CA VAL A 61 10.23 -17.20 1.96
C VAL A 61 9.27 -16.60 2.99
N GLU A 62 9.12 -17.25 4.14
CA GLU A 62 8.33 -16.74 5.26
C GLU A 62 8.98 -15.49 5.88
N ASP A 63 10.31 -15.48 6.02
CA ASP A 63 11.03 -14.30 6.50
C ASP A 63 10.91 -13.14 5.50
N VAL A 64 10.93 -13.42 4.19
CA VAL A 64 10.66 -12.42 3.15
C VAL A 64 9.27 -11.82 3.35
N PHE A 65 8.22 -12.65 3.49
CA PHE A 65 6.86 -12.14 3.73
C PHE A 65 6.77 -11.31 5.01
N ARG A 66 7.32 -11.81 6.13
CA ARG A 66 7.29 -11.12 7.42
C ARG A 66 8.03 -9.79 7.38
N SER A 67 9.20 -9.74 6.74
CA SER A 67 9.95 -8.50 6.54
C SER A 67 9.18 -7.48 5.70
N LEU A 68 8.54 -7.92 4.61
CA LEU A 68 7.70 -7.05 3.78
C LEU A 68 6.50 -6.51 4.55
N TRP A 69 5.80 -7.40 5.26
CA TRP A 69 4.62 -7.04 6.03
C TRP A 69 4.94 -5.98 7.08
N ASN A 70 5.99 -6.22 7.86
CA ASN A 70 6.45 -5.28 8.89
C ASN A 70 6.95 -3.95 8.31
N ALA A 71 7.70 -3.99 7.21
CA ALA A 71 8.19 -2.78 6.55
C ALA A 71 7.04 -1.91 6.03
N MET A 72 6.03 -2.53 5.42
CA MET A 72 4.84 -1.82 4.95
C MET A 72 4.05 -1.24 6.11
N TYR A 73 3.82 -2.01 7.18
CA TYR A 73 3.16 -1.50 8.38
C TYR A 73 3.93 -0.30 8.97
N ARG A 74 5.23 -0.45 9.24
CA ARG A 74 6.04 0.62 9.87
C ARG A 74 6.10 1.88 9.01
N HIS A 75 6.24 1.73 7.69
CA HIS A 75 6.22 2.87 6.76
C HIS A 75 4.88 3.62 6.83
N LEU A 76 3.77 2.89 6.78
CA LEU A 76 2.43 3.47 6.81
C LEU A 76 2.03 3.99 8.19
N ALA A 77 2.53 3.40 9.28
CA ALA A 77 2.28 3.85 10.63
C ALA A 77 3.02 5.16 10.95
N ALA A 78 4.13 5.43 10.25
CA ALA A 78 4.82 6.72 10.34
C ALA A 78 4.03 7.86 9.68
N ASP A 79 3.18 7.55 8.68
CA ASP A 79 2.24 8.49 8.07
C ASP A 79 0.87 7.82 7.82
N PRO A 80 0.00 7.74 8.85
CA PRO A 80 -1.31 7.09 8.75
C PRO A 80 -2.24 7.70 7.69
N VAL A 81 -1.95 8.93 7.22
CA VAL A 81 -2.71 9.57 6.13
C VAL A 81 -2.54 8.78 4.83
N GLN A 82 -1.33 8.26 4.56
CA GLN A 82 -1.08 7.40 3.40
C GLN A 82 -1.83 6.09 3.52
N ALA A 83 -1.83 5.47 4.70
CA ALA A 83 -2.56 4.23 4.96
C ALA A 83 -4.07 4.39 4.68
N ARG A 84 -4.67 5.46 5.23
CA ARG A 84 -6.08 5.81 5.00
C ARG A 84 -6.37 6.09 3.53
N PHE A 85 -5.45 6.76 2.83
CA PHE A 85 -5.58 7.00 1.40
C PHE A 85 -5.59 5.69 0.60
N LEU A 86 -4.69 4.74 0.89
CA LEU A 86 -4.67 3.42 0.22
C LEU A 86 -5.98 2.66 0.43
N VAL A 87 -6.49 2.61 1.67
CA VAL A 87 -7.78 1.98 2.00
C VAL A 87 -8.91 2.61 1.19
N GLN A 88 -8.95 3.93 1.08
CA GLN A 88 -9.96 4.63 0.29
C GLN A 88 -9.85 4.28 -1.20
N VAL A 89 -8.63 4.28 -1.77
CA VAL A 89 -8.43 3.95 -3.20
C VAL A 89 -8.96 2.54 -3.49
N GLN A 90 -8.67 1.56 -2.63
CA GLN A 90 -9.17 0.19 -2.75
C GLN A 90 -10.69 0.09 -2.75
N ALA A 91 -11.36 0.87 -1.90
CA ALA A 91 -12.81 0.91 -1.82
C ALA A 91 -13.46 1.79 -2.92
N SER A 92 -12.70 2.20 -3.94
CA SER A 92 -13.15 3.15 -4.96
C SER A 92 -13.08 2.56 -6.38
N PRO A 93 -13.75 3.19 -7.37
CA PRO A 93 -13.60 2.83 -8.79
C PRO A 93 -12.16 2.97 -9.33
N TYR A 94 -11.26 3.64 -8.60
CA TYR A 94 -9.88 3.86 -9.02
C TYR A 94 -8.99 2.64 -8.81
N ALA A 95 -9.39 1.67 -7.97
CA ALA A 95 -8.53 0.58 -7.51
C ALA A 95 -7.82 -0.18 -8.64
N ALA A 96 -8.56 -0.62 -9.65
CA ALA A 96 -8.00 -1.38 -10.77
C ALA A 96 -6.96 -0.57 -11.56
N ARG A 97 -7.33 0.64 -11.99
CA ARG A 97 -6.43 1.53 -12.76
C ARG A 97 -5.21 1.96 -11.94
N ALA A 98 -5.39 2.22 -10.64
CA ALA A 98 -4.30 2.62 -9.77
C ALA A 98 -3.31 1.47 -9.52
N HIS A 99 -3.82 0.25 -9.33
CA HIS A 99 -2.98 -0.94 -9.19
C HIS A 99 -2.18 -1.21 -10.48
N GLU A 100 -2.84 -1.18 -11.64
CA GLU A 100 -2.18 -1.33 -12.94
C GLU A 100 -1.07 -0.29 -13.15
N ALA A 101 -1.33 0.98 -12.84
CA ALA A 101 -0.34 2.04 -12.97
C ALA A 101 0.87 1.86 -12.03
N ALA A 102 0.67 1.26 -10.85
CA ALA A 102 1.74 1.06 -9.87
C ALA A 102 2.71 -0.07 -10.23
N LEU A 103 2.27 -1.08 -11.00
CA LEU A 103 3.11 -2.23 -11.36
C LEU A 103 4.42 -1.84 -12.06
N GLY A 104 4.40 -0.78 -12.87
CA GLY A 104 5.57 -0.32 -13.62
C GLY A 104 6.57 0.53 -12.82
N GLN A 105 6.25 0.90 -11.57
CA GLN A 105 7.08 1.77 -10.73
C GLN A 105 7.39 1.17 -9.35
N ASP A 106 7.00 -0.08 -9.13
CA ASP A 106 7.24 -0.79 -7.89
C ASP A 106 8.64 -1.44 -7.92
N ALA A 107 9.57 -0.89 -7.14
CA ALA A 107 10.94 -1.42 -7.01
C ALA A 107 10.97 -2.88 -6.53
N LEU A 108 9.89 -3.35 -5.91
CA LEU A 108 9.75 -4.72 -5.46
C LEU A 108 9.40 -5.69 -6.59
N ALA A 109 8.75 -5.22 -7.66
CA ALA A 109 8.13 -6.07 -8.69
C ALA A 109 9.12 -7.04 -9.35
N ASP A 110 10.36 -6.60 -9.58
CA ASP A 110 11.41 -7.40 -10.23
C ASP A 110 12.34 -8.11 -9.23
N HIS A 111 12.08 -8.02 -7.93
CA HIS A 111 12.95 -8.63 -6.93
C HIS A 111 12.78 -10.16 -6.91
N PRO A 112 13.86 -10.96 -7.00
CA PRO A 112 13.77 -12.42 -7.14
C PRO A 112 13.09 -13.09 -5.95
N ALA A 113 13.19 -12.51 -4.75
CA ALA A 113 12.48 -13.01 -3.57
C ALA A 113 10.95 -12.97 -3.72
N LEU A 114 10.40 -12.01 -4.47
CA LEU A 114 8.97 -11.99 -4.77
C LEU A 114 8.57 -13.13 -5.69
N ALA A 115 9.39 -13.47 -6.69
CA ALA A 115 9.09 -14.59 -7.57
C ALA A 115 9.05 -15.93 -6.80
N VAL A 116 9.85 -16.07 -5.74
CA VAL A 116 9.76 -17.21 -4.82
C VAL A 116 8.51 -17.12 -3.96
N LEU A 117 8.22 -15.95 -3.38
CA LEU A 117 7.01 -15.70 -2.59
C LEU A 117 5.73 -16.06 -3.35
N PHE A 118 5.58 -15.58 -4.59
CA PHE A 118 4.39 -15.82 -5.41
C PHE A 118 4.15 -17.31 -5.72
N LYS A 119 5.20 -18.14 -5.74
CA LYS A 119 5.07 -19.60 -5.96
C LYS A 119 4.50 -20.33 -4.75
N GLU A 120 4.58 -19.73 -3.57
CA GLU A 120 4.12 -20.32 -2.32
C GLU A 120 2.70 -19.88 -1.96
N LEU A 121 2.15 -18.89 -2.68
CA LEU A 121 0.79 -18.41 -2.46
C LEU A 121 -0.26 -19.43 -2.92
N VAL A 122 -1.37 -19.49 -2.20
CA VAL A 122 -2.55 -20.27 -2.60
C VAL A 122 -3.16 -19.73 -3.89
N ASP A 123 -3.87 -20.60 -4.62
CA ASP A 123 -4.60 -20.22 -5.83
C ASP A 123 -5.89 -19.45 -5.47
N LEU A 124 -5.73 -18.15 -5.24
CA LEU A 124 -6.80 -17.21 -4.98
C LEU A 124 -6.68 -15.97 -5.89
N PRO A 125 -7.79 -15.29 -6.20
CA PRO A 125 -7.77 -14.00 -6.85
C PRO A 125 -6.80 -13.02 -6.15
N PRO A 126 -6.00 -12.22 -6.88
CA PRO A 126 -5.00 -11.32 -6.30
C PRO A 126 -5.55 -10.35 -5.26
N VAL A 127 -6.80 -9.91 -5.42
CA VAL A 127 -7.48 -9.05 -4.44
C VAL A 127 -7.68 -9.74 -3.09
N LEU A 128 -7.96 -11.04 -3.09
CA LEU A 128 -8.13 -11.81 -1.85
C LEU A 128 -6.79 -12.12 -1.19
N LEU A 129 -5.76 -12.44 -1.98
CA LEU A 129 -4.39 -12.58 -1.48
C LEU A 129 -3.91 -11.29 -0.83
N TYR A 130 -4.24 -10.15 -1.43
CA TYR A 130 -3.95 -8.84 -0.87
C TYR A 130 -4.70 -8.61 0.46
N ASP A 131 -6.01 -8.85 0.50
CA ASP A 131 -6.85 -8.59 1.68
C ASP A 131 -6.49 -9.47 2.88
N LEU A 132 -6.10 -10.72 2.62
CA LEU A 132 -5.68 -11.69 3.63
C LEU A 132 -4.21 -11.50 4.05
N GLY A 133 -3.34 -11.15 3.11
CA GLY A 133 -1.90 -11.01 3.35
C GLY A 133 -1.51 -9.64 3.91
N LEU A 134 -1.78 -8.57 3.15
CA LEU A 134 -1.31 -7.21 3.46
C LEU A 134 -2.40 -6.30 4.04
N GLY A 135 -3.68 -6.64 3.82
CA GLY A 135 -4.82 -5.89 4.31
C GLY A 135 -4.75 -5.55 5.81
N PRO A 136 -4.37 -6.49 6.71
CA PRO A 136 -4.21 -6.20 8.13
C PRO A 136 -3.15 -5.13 8.43
N ALA A 137 -1.96 -5.18 7.83
CA ALA A 137 -0.91 -4.16 8.03
C ALA A 137 -1.42 -2.75 7.71
N ILE A 138 -2.12 -2.63 6.59
CA ILE A 138 -2.57 -1.33 6.07
C ILE A 138 -3.72 -0.78 6.90
N ARG A 139 -4.66 -1.65 7.31
CA ARG A 139 -5.77 -1.24 8.19
C ARG A 139 -5.30 -0.89 9.60
N LEU A 140 -4.33 -1.62 10.14
CA LEU A 140 -3.70 -1.29 11.42
C LEU A 140 -3.01 0.08 11.36
N ALA A 141 -2.21 0.32 10.32
CA ALA A 141 -1.54 1.61 10.13
C ALA A 141 -2.52 2.78 9.87
N ALA A 142 -3.71 2.51 9.32
CA ALA A 142 -4.73 3.53 9.06
C ALA A 142 -5.59 3.88 10.28
N GLY A 143 -5.68 2.96 11.25
CA GLY A 143 -6.54 3.08 12.42
C GLY A 143 -5.85 3.74 13.60
N ASP A 144 -6.63 4.43 14.44
CA ASP A 144 -6.10 5.23 15.54
C ASP A 144 -6.30 4.55 16.93
N GLY A 145 -6.69 3.27 16.97
CA GLY A 145 -7.25 2.64 18.19
C GLY A 145 -6.61 1.34 18.68
N LEU A 146 -5.80 0.66 17.87
CA LEU A 146 -5.12 -0.58 18.26
C LEU A 146 -3.61 -0.40 18.13
N SER A 147 -2.93 -0.34 19.27
CA SER A 147 -1.47 -0.34 19.33
C SER A 147 -1.00 -1.75 19.67
N LEU A 148 -0.10 -2.28 18.85
CA LEU A 148 0.50 -3.59 19.00
C LEU A 148 1.99 -3.42 19.27
N SER A 149 2.52 -4.27 20.15
CA SER A 149 3.96 -4.48 20.33
C SER A 149 4.59 -5.10 19.08
N ASP A 150 5.93 -5.07 18.97
CA ASP A 150 6.63 -5.73 17.87
C ASP A 150 6.35 -7.24 17.81
N ASP A 151 6.26 -7.91 18.97
CA ASP A 151 5.93 -9.34 19.04
C ASP A 151 4.51 -9.64 18.52
N GLU A 152 3.53 -8.80 18.86
CA GLU A 152 2.16 -8.93 18.36
C GLU A 152 2.07 -8.64 16.85
N LEU A 153 2.86 -7.67 16.34
CA LEU A 153 2.94 -7.39 14.91
C LEU A 153 3.54 -8.57 14.14
N ASP A 154 4.59 -9.20 14.68
CA ASP A 154 5.18 -10.41 14.11
C ASP A 154 4.20 -11.59 14.13
N GLU A 155 3.40 -11.74 15.20
CA GLU A 155 2.35 -12.76 15.26
C GLU A 155 1.26 -12.52 14.20
N VAL A 156 0.85 -11.26 14.00
CA VAL A 156 -0.10 -10.91 12.94
C VAL A 156 0.49 -11.18 11.56
N ALA A 157 1.75 -10.81 11.31
CA ALA A 157 2.43 -11.11 10.05
C ALA A 157 2.47 -12.62 9.78
N ALA A 158 2.80 -13.44 10.78
CA ALA A 158 2.80 -14.89 10.67
C ALA A 158 1.38 -15.47 10.45
N ALA A 159 0.34 -14.88 11.05
CA ALA A 159 -1.05 -15.26 10.77
C ALA A 159 -1.47 -14.91 9.34
N CYS A 160 -1.08 -13.73 8.85
CA CYS A 160 -1.34 -13.31 7.47
C CYS A 160 -0.64 -14.24 6.48
N TRP A 161 0.61 -14.64 6.75
CA TRP A 161 1.34 -15.59 5.92
C TRP A 161 0.60 -16.92 5.80
N ARG A 162 0.21 -17.52 6.93
CA ARG A 162 -0.57 -18.78 6.97
C ARG A 162 -1.90 -18.68 6.21
N ALA A 163 -2.50 -17.50 6.14
CA ALA A 163 -3.77 -17.31 5.41
C ALA A 163 -3.60 -17.31 3.89
N VAL A 164 -2.39 -17.03 3.38
CA VAL A 164 -2.13 -16.87 1.95
C VAL A 164 -1.14 -17.88 1.39
N SER A 165 -0.49 -18.69 2.23
CA SER A 165 0.48 -19.70 1.80
C SER A 165 -0.15 -21.10 1.70
N GLY A 166 0.33 -21.91 0.76
CA GLY A 166 -0.21 -23.25 0.46
C GLY A 166 0.23 -24.38 1.39
N ARG A 167 0.86 -24.08 2.53
CA ARG A 167 1.36 -25.06 3.51
C ARG A 167 0.93 -24.73 4.92
#